data_AF-A0A892IIN5-F1
#
_entry.id   AF-A0A892IIN5-F1
#
_cell.length_a   1.000
_cell.length_b   1.000
_cell.length_c   1.000
_cell.angle_alpha   90.00
_cell.angle_beta   90.00
_cell.angle_gamma   90.00
#
_symmetry.space_group_name_H-M   'P 1'
#
loop_
_entity.id
_entity.type
_entity.pdbx_description
1 polymer ?
#
loop_
_entity_poly.entity_id
_entity_poly.type
_entity_poly.pdbx_seq_one_letter_code
_entity_poly.pdbx_strand_id
1 'polypeptide(L)'
;MNVALLFDVHGWLLAAALGFARIGPIFFMLPFLDNNVLTGSARNAVIVIVALGFWPPPLNTVIELGTLPYLAAVAQELTIGAVLGALLAWPFWVFHAAGSLIDNQRGATFSSSVDPANGIDTSELANFLNLFVGAVYLHNGGLDVFVRAIDGSYRLCDPLQGCALEWTAATQIIDAVIVKAVVVASPVIALLFLCEMSLGLLGRFTPQMNPFSVSMTVKSVVVFGMLLIYMSPLFSGEIIALSPTLDDIRAFLKTG
;
A
#
# COMPACT_ATOMS: atom_id res chain seq x y z
N MET A 1 0.83 44.19 -18.20
CA MET A 1 0.76 42.89 -17.50
C MET A 1 -0.28 43.06 -16.39
N ASN A 2 -1.39 42.32 -16.45
CA ASN A 2 -2.54 42.58 -15.58
C ASN A 2 -2.21 42.09 -14.16
N VAL A 3 -2.19 42.96 -13.16
CA VAL A 3 -1.78 42.62 -11.78
C VAL A 3 -2.68 41.54 -11.18
N ALA A 4 -3.96 41.51 -11.57
CA ALA A 4 -4.91 40.46 -11.19
C ALA A 4 -4.47 39.04 -11.61
N LEU A 5 -3.93 38.89 -12.83
CA LEU A 5 -3.45 37.58 -13.33
C LEU A 5 -2.28 37.05 -12.50
N LEU A 6 -1.45 37.93 -11.95
CA LEU A 6 -0.33 37.52 -11.10
C LEU A 6 -0.81 36.95 -9.76
N PHE A 7 -1.81 37.58 -9.15
CA PHE A 7 -2.43 37.09 -7.91
C PHE A 7 -3.19 35.78 -8.12
N ASP A 8 -3.89 35.63 -9.25
CA ASP A 8 -4.56 34.38 -9.60
C ASP A 8 -3.56 33.23 -9.74
N VAL A 9 -2.48 33.42 -10.49
CA VAL A 9 -1.43 32.39 -10.67
C VAL A 9 -0.77 32.05 -9.34
N HIS A 10 -0.55 33.05 -8.47
CA HIS A 10 0.00 32.81 -7.14
C HIS A 10 -0.93 31.96 -6.27
N GLY A 11 -2.23 32.24 -6.27
CA GLY A 11 -3.24 31.45 -5.56
C GLY A 11 -3.30 30.01 -6.05
N TRP A 12 -3.29 29.80 -7.36
CA TRP A 12 -3.25 28.45 -7.96
C TRP A 12 -2.00 27.68 -7.57
N LEU A 13 -0.84 28.35 -7.48
CA LEU A 13 0.41 27.71 -7.07
C LEU A 13 0.37 27.26 -5.61
N LEU A 14 -0.16 28.10 -4.71
CA LEU A 14 -0.31 27.76 -3.30
C LEU A 14 -1.33 26.63 -3.09
N ALA A 15 -2.46 26.69 -3.78
CA ALA A 15 -3.46 25.61 -3.78
C ALA A 15 -2.88 24.29 -4.31
N ALA A 16 -2.12 24.35 -5.42
CA ALA A 16 -1.44 23.18 -5.98
C ALA A 16 -0.45 22.57 -4.98
N ALA A 17 0.29 23.38 -4.22
CA ALA A 17 1.23 22.90 -3.23
C ALA A 17 0.54 22.22 -2.03
N LEU A 18 -0.58 22.77 -1.55
CA LEU A 18 -1.39 22.12 -0.50
C LEU A 18 -2.03 20.82 -0.99
N GLY A 19 -2.64 20.83 -2.18
CA GLY A 19 -3.20 19.62 -2.78
C GLY A 19 -2.13 18.56 -3.06
N PHE A 20 -0.93 18.97 -3.49
CA PHE A 20 0.22 18.07 -3.64
C PHE A 20 0.63 17.46 -2.31
N ALA A 21 0.59 18.21 -1.21
CA ALA A 21 0.91 17.68 0.12
C ALA A 21 -0.04 16.54 0.52
N ARG A 22 -1.33 16.61 0.19
CA ARG A 22 -2.29 15.51 0.45
C ARG A 22 -2.14 14.34 -0.52
N ILE A 23 -2.00 14.59 -1.82
CA ILE A 23 -2.04 13.51 -2.84
C ILE A 23 -0.67 12.85 -3.04
N GLY A 24 0.43 13.57 -2.85
CA GLY A 24 1.79 13.09 -3.03
C GLY A 24 2.12 11.82 -2.22
N PRO A 25 1.80 11.75 -0.92
CA PRO A 25 1.99 10.54 -0.11
C PRO A 25 1.20 9.33 -0.63
N ILE A 26 -0.01 9.53 -1.15
CA ILE A 26 -0.85 8.45 -1.69
C ILE A 26 -0.16 7.81 -2.91
N PHE A 27 0.34 8.64 -3.83
CA PHE A 27 1.14 8.18 -4.98
C PHE A 27 2.48 7.54 -4.56
N PHE A 28 2.98 7.80 -3.36
CA PHE A 28 4.22 7.20 -2.88
C PHE A 28 3.98 5.79 -2.31
N MET A 29 2.84 5.57 -1.65
CA MET A 29 2.51 4.31 -1.00
C MET A 29 1.84 3.28 -1.92
N LEU A 30 1.10 3.74 -2.94
CA LEU A 30 0.42 2.85 -3.89
C LEU A 30 1.41 2.17 -4.85
N PRO A 31 1.50 0.83 -4.89
CA PRO A 31 2.52 0.13 -5.68
C PRO A 31 2.44 0.37 -7.19
N PHE A 32 1.26 0.66 -7.73
CA PHE A 32 1.07 0.89 -9.16
C PHE A 32 1.29 2.36 -9.58
N LEU A 33 1.54 3.27 -8.64
CA LEU A 33 1.83 4.70 -8.87
C LEU A 33 3.18 5.15 -8.28
N ASP A 34 3.96 4.20 -7.78
CA ASP A 34 5.23 4.45 -7.11
C ASP A 34 6.31 4.96 -8.10
N ASN A 35 7.49 5.27 -7.56
CA ASN A 35 8.61 5.78 -8.37
C ASN A 35 9.21 4.73 -9.31
N ASN A 36 8.90 3.44 -9.16
CA ASN A 36 9.38 2.40 -10.07
C ASN A 36 8.52 2.33 -11.34
N VAL A 37 7.23 2.63 -11.22
CA VAL A 37 6.28 2.64 -12.35
C VAL A 37 6.23 4.00 -13.05
N LEU A 38 6.12 5.10 -12.29
CA LEU A 38 6.01 6.45 -12.83
C LEU A 38 7.19 7.31 -12.37
N THR A 39 8.14 7.57 -13.28
CA THR A 39 9.40 8.23 -12.92
C THR A 39 9.42 9.74 -13.22
N GLY A 40 10.19 10.48 -12.44
CA GLY A 40 10.63 11.83 -12.75
C GLY A 40 9.53 12.91 -12.78
N SER A 41 9.68 13.86 -13.69
CA SER A 41 8.80 15.03 -13.81
C SER A 41 7.38 14.69 -14.23
N ALA A 42 7.17 13.60 -14.98
CA ALA A 42 5.84 13.15 -15.39
C ALA A 42 4.97 12.80 -14.17
N ARG A 43 5.55 12.14 -13.16
CA ARG A 43 4.87 11.82 -11.90
C ARG A 43 4.38 13.08 -11.19
N ASN A 44 5.28 14.04 -11.01
CA ASN A 44 4.94 15.29 -10.32
C ASN A 44 3.86 16.07 -11.09
N ALA A 45 3.90 16.09 -12.42
CA ALA A 45 2.87 16.71 -13.24
C ALA A 45 1.49 16.04 -13.03
N VAL A 46 1.42 14.71 -13.01
CA VAL A 46 0.17 13.97 -12.74
C VAL A 46 -0.37 14.31 -11.36
N ILE A 47 0.48 14.31 -10.32
CA ILE A 47 0.05 14.64 -8.95
C ILE A 47 -0.53 16.05 -8.88
N VAL A 48 0.13 17.04 -9.50
CA VAL A 48 -0.35 18.42 -9.52
C VAL A 48 -1.68 18.55 -10.27
N ILE A 49 -1.83 17.88 -11.42
CA ILE A 49 -3.09 17.91 -12.19
C ILE A 49 -4.23 17.32 -11.36
N VAL A 50 -4.00 16.17 -10.72
CA VAL A 50 -5.00 15.54 -9.86
C VAL A 50 -5.31 16.41 -8.65
N ALA A 51 -4.28 16.99 -8.00
CA ALA A 51 -4.44 17.90 -6.86
C ALA A 51 -5.32 19.10 -7.18
N LEU A 52 -5.10 19.74 -8.33
CA LEU A 52 -5.91 20.86 -8.78
C LEU A 52 -7.33 20.43 -9.19
N GLY A 53 -7.50 19.23 -9.73
CA GLY A 53 -8.81 18.69 -10.10
C GLY A 53 -9.73 18.45 -8.91
N PHE A 54 -9.17 18.13 -7.74
CA PHE A 54 -9.92 17.86 -6.50
C PHE A 54 -9.93 19.03 -5.51
N TRP A 55 -9.28 20.16 -5.81
CA TRP A 55 -9.12 21.27 -4.86
C TRP A 55 -10.47 21.93 -4.51
N PRO A 56 -10.94 21.87 -3.25
CA PRO A 56 -12.25 22.43 -2.88
C PRO A 56 -12.28 23.93 -2.57
N PRO A 57 -11.37 24.50 -1.74
CA PRO A 57 -11.49 25.89 -1.31
C PRO A 57 -11.35 26.93 -2.42
N PRO A 58 -12.02 28.09 -2.28
CA PRO A 58 -11.75 29.23 -3.14
C PRO A 58 -10.30 29.72 -2.98
N LEU A 59 -9.65 30.09 -4.08
CA LEU A 59 -8.24 30.47 -4.07
C LEU A 59 -7.91 31.67 -3.16
N ASN A 60 -8.87 32.57 -2.99
CA ASN A 60 -8.70 33.77 -2.18
C ASN A 60 -8.41 33.45 -0.71
N THR A 61 -9.00 32.38 -0.15
CA THR A 61 -8.76 32.01 1.24
C THR A 61 -7.33 31.53 1.45
N VAL A 62 -6.70 30.93 0.44
CA VAL A 62 -5.32 30.44 0.49
C VAL A 62 -4.32 31.60 0.46
N ILE A 63 -4.60 32.63 -0.36
CA ILE A 63 -3.74 33.81 -0.52
C ILE A 63 -3.71 34.64 0.77
N GLU A 64 -4.80 34.65 1.52
CA GLU A 64 -4.92 35.39 2.78
C GLU A 64 -4.20 34.73 3.98
N LEU A 65 -3.70 33.49 3.84
CA LEU A 65 -2.90 32.86 4.89
C LEU A 65 -1.52 33.50 5.02
N GLY A 66 -1.15 33.83 6.26
CA GLY A 66 0.24 34.11 6.60
C GLY A 66 1.14 32.88 6.44
N THR A 67 2.46 33.09 6.44
CA THR A 67 3.45 32.02 6.24
C THR A 67 3.35 30.88 7.26
N LEU A 68 3.18 31.22 8.54
CA LEU A 68 3.13 30.22 9.62
C LEU A 68 1.87 29.31 9.53
N PRO A 69 0.64 29.84 9.42
CA PRO A 69 -0.54 28.98 9.28
C PRO A 69 -0.55 28.21 7.94
N TYR A 70 0.06 28.75 6.87
CA TYR A 70 0.25 28.00 5.63
C TYR A 70 1.15 26.77 5.82
N LEU A 71 2.29 26.92 6.50
CA LEU A 71 3.18 25.79 6.80
C LEU A 71 2.50 24.73 7.69
N ALA A 72 1.70 25.16 8.66
CA ALA A 72 0.90 24.26 9.48
C ALA A 72 -0.14 23.49 8.64
N ALA A 73 -0.81 24.17 7.68
CA ALA A 73 -1.72 23.53 6.75
C ALA A 73 -1.00 22.49 5.88
N VAL A 74 0.18 22.80 5.33
CA VAL A 74 0.98 21.83 4.55
C VAL A 74 1.30 20.58 5.39
N ALA A 75 1.70 20.74 6.64
CA ALA A 75 2.01 19.61 7.52
C ALA A 75 0.76 18.75 7.84
N GLN A 76 -0.38 19.41 8.06
CA GLN A 76 -1.67 18.73 8.25
C GLN A 76 -2.07 17.93 7.00
N GLU A 77 -2.03 18.56 5.82
CA GLU A 77 -2.36 17.93 4.54
C GLU A 77 -1.45 16.73 4.25
N LEU A 78 -0.16 16.85 4.54
CA LEU A 78 0.80 15.74 4.43
C LEU A 78 0.43 14.56 5.34
N THR A 79 0.02 14.85 6.57
CA THR A 79 -0.35 13.82 7.55
C THR A 79 -1.64 13.10 7.13
N ILE A 80 -2.65 13.84 6.69
CA ILE A 80 -3.91 13.28 6.14
C ILE A 80 -3.60 12.42 4.90
N GLY A 81 -2.77 12.94 3.99
CA GLY A 81 -2.34 12.24 2.79
C GLY A 81 -1.62 10.93 3.09
N ALA A 82 -0.74 10.91 4.11
CA ALA A 82 -0.04 9.70 4.52
C ALA A 82 -1.00 8.64 5.10
N VAL A 83 -1.99 9.05 5.89
CA VAL A 83 -3.01 8.12 6.43
C VAL A 83 -3.91 7.57 5.33
N LEU A 84 -4.38 8.42 4.41
CA LEU A 84 -5.14 7.97 3.24
C LEU A 84 -4.32 7.02 2.36
N GLY A 85 -3.04 7.34 2.16
CA GLY A 85 -2.10 6.49 1.43
C GLY A 85 -1.98 5.12 2.07
N ALA A 86 -1.82 5.05 3.39
CA ALA A 86 -1.75 3.80 4.13
C ALA A 86 -3.06 3.00 4.02
N LEU A 87 -4.21 3.67 4.16
CA LEU A 87 -5.53 3.05 4.04
C LEU A 87 -5.85 2.59 2.61
N LEU A 88 -5.26 3.20 1.58
CA LEU A 88 -5.41 2.73 0.20
C LEU A 88 -4.40 1.62 -0.14
N ALA A 89 -3.23 1.65 0.48
CA ALA A 89 -2.15 0.68 0.26
C ALA A 89 -2.27 -0.60 1.09
N TRP A 90 -3.08 -0.63 2.15
CA TRP A 90 -3.14 -1.78 3.07
C TRP A 90 -3.43 -3.15 2.42
N PRO A 91 -4.24 -3.33 1.35
CA PRO A 91 -4.47 -4.67 0.79
C PRO A 91 -3.19 -5.17 0.11
N PHE A 92 -2.46 -4.25 -0.53
CA PHE A 92 -1.17 -4.54 -1.14
C PHE A 92 -0.14 -4.98 -0.11
N TRP A 93 -0.09 -4.31 1.04
CA TRP A 93 0.80 -4.69 2.14
C TRP A 93 0.45 -6.08 2.69
N VAL A 94 -0.83 -6.42 2.80
CA VAL A 94 -1.29 -7.77 3.21
C VAL A 94 -0.74 -8.84 2.28
N PHE A 95 -0.94 -8.69 0.96
CA PHE A 95 -0.51 -9.70 -0.01
C PHE A 95 1.00 -9.74 -0.23
N HIS A 96 1.67 -8.59 -0.18
CA HIS A 96 3.13 -8.53 -0.21
C HIS A 96 3.72 -9.24 1.02
N ALA A 97 3.20 -8.98 2.22
CA ALA A 97 3.62 -9.67 3.45
C ALA A 97 3.32 -11.17 3.40
N ALA A 98 2.14 -11.57 2.93
CA ALA A 98 1.79 -12.99 2.75
C ALA A 98 2.76 -13.70 1.78
N GLY A 99 3.12 -13.06 0.66
CA GLY A 99 4.12 -13.56 -0.28
C GLY A 99 5.50 -13.73 0.35
N SER A 100 5.91 -12.74 1.15
CA SER A 100 7.19 -12.78 1.88
C SER A 100 7.23 -13.92 2.91
N LEU A 101 6.13 -14.13 3.66
CA LEU A 101 6.02 -15.25 4.60
C LEU A 101 6.13 -16.61 3.89
N ILE A 102 5.48 -16.76 2.74
CA ILE A 102 5.55 -18.00 1.94
C ILE A 102 6.96 -18.21 1.39
N ASP A 103 7.61 -17.17 0.87
CA ASP A 103 8.99 -17.23 0.37
C ASP A 103 9.98 -17.63 1.45
N ASN A 104 9.82 -17.07 2.64
CA ASN A 104 10.64 -17.41 3.79
C ASN A 104 10.42 -18.88 4.20
N GLN A 105 9.17 -19.36 4.23
CA GLN A 105 8.86 -20.74 4.60
C GLN A 105 9.39 -21.79 3.60
N ARG A 106 9.47 -21.46 2.31
CA ARG A 106 10.09 -22.33 1.31
C ARG A 106 11.62 -22.23 1.24
N GLY A 107 12.22 -21.27 1.93
CA GLY A 107 13.66 -21.07 2.00
C GLY A 107 14.24 -20.26 0.84
N ALA A 108 13.42 -19.52 0.08
CA ALA A 108 13.89 -18.67 -1.01
C ALA A 108 14.74 -17.49 -0.50
N THR A 109 14.44 -16.98 0.70
CA THR A 109 15.14 -15.88 1.38
C THR A 109 16.16 -16.40 2.42
N PHE A 110 16.63 -17.64 2.29
CA PHE A 110 17.58 -18.21 3.24
C PHE A 110 18.94 -17.50 3.22
N SER A 111 19.37 -16.99 2.05
CA SER A 111 20.64 -16.28 1.91
C SER A 111 20.70 -14.99 2.73
N SER A 112 19.64 -14.18 2.73
CA SER A 112 19.54 -12.94 3.53
C SER A 112 19.37 -13.21 5.03
N SER A 113 18.85 -14.37 5.42
CA SER A 113 18.79 -14.77 6.83
C SER A 113 20.16 -15.17 7.40
N VAL A 114 21.05 -15.71 6.56
CA VAL A 114 22.39 -16.15 6.97
C VAL A 114 23.41 -15.01 6.87
N ASP A 115 23.37 -14.24 5.79
CA ASP A 115 24.21 -13.07 5.58
C ASP A 115 23.38 -11.90 5.04
N PRO A 116 22.87 -11.02 5.93
CA PRO A 116 22.12 -9.84 5.53
C PRO A 116 22.94 -8.83 4.71
N ALA A 117 24.28 -8.88 4.76
CA ALA A 117 25.12 -7.93 4.02
C ALA A 117 25.26 -8.29 2.53
N ASN A 118 25.15 -9.59 2.20
CA ASN A 118 25.33 -10.10 0.83
C ASN A 118 24.09 -10.84 0.29
N GLY A 119 23.04 -10.99 1.08
CA GLY A 119 21.80 -11.67 0.71
C GLY A 119 20.92 -10.87 -0.24
N ILE A 120 20.00 -11.58 -0.92
CA ILE A 120 18.93 -10.96 -1.70
C ILE A 120 17.81 -10.62 -0.71
N ASP A 121 17.65 -9.35 -0.39
CA ASP A 121 16.62 -8.86 0.55
C ASP A 121 15.21 -8.82 -0.07
N THR A 122 15.09 -9.07 -1.37
CA THR A 122 13.82 -8.97 -2.10
C THR A 122 13.17 -10.33 -2.30
N SER A 123 11.93 -10.48 -1.79
CA SER A 123 11.09 -11.65 -2.06
C SER A 123 10.43 -11.51 -3.43
N GLU A 124 10.82 -12.38 -4.36
CA GLU A 124 10.28 -12.39 -5.73
C GLU A 124 8.78 -12.73 -5.75
N LEU A 125 8.32 -13.63 -4.87
CA LEU A 125 6.89 -13.94 -4.78
C LEU A 125 6.08 -12.78 -4.22
N ALA A 126 6.62 -12.05 -3.24
CA ALA A 126 5.97 -10.88 -2.68
C ALA A 126 5.77 -9.81 -3.78
N ASN A 127 6.79 -9.55 -4.59
CA ASN A 127 6.70 -8.63 -5.72
C ASN A 127 5.68 -9.10 -6.77
N PHE A 128 5.71 -10.39 -7.13
CA PHE A 128 4.74 -10.97 -8.06
C PHE A 128 3.30 -10.81 -7.55
N LEU A 129 3.02 -11.17 -6.30
CA LEU A 129 1.69 -11.04 -5.70
C LEU A 129 1.25 -9.58 -5.61
N ASN A 130 2.17 -8.66 -5.29
CA ASN A 130 1.88 -7.24 -5.22
C ASN A 130 1.43 -6.67 -6.57
N LEU A 131 2.13 -7.04 -7.65
CA LEU A 131 1.76 -6.65 -9.02
C LEU A 131 0.44 -7.30 -9.45
N PHE A 132 0.23 -8.58 -9.14
CA PHE A 132 -1.00 -9.30 -9.44
C PHE A 132 -2.20 -8.64 -8.75
N VAL A 133 -2.08 -8.32 -7.47
CA VAL A 133 -3.12 -7.61 -6.70
C VAL A 133 -3.38 -6.24 -7.29
N GLY A 134 -2.37 -5.51 -7.73
CA GLY A 134 -2.57 -4.23 -8.42
C GLY A 134 -3.35 -4.35 -9.71
N ALA A 135 -3.07 -5.35 -10.53
CA ALA A 135 -3.84 -5.59 -11.75
C ALA A 135 -5.30 -5.93 -11.44
N VAL A 136 -5.56 -6.82 -10.48
CA VAL A 136 -6.91 -7.22 -10.06
C VAL A 136 -7.67 -6.06 -9.42
N TYR A 137 -7.02 -5.31 -8.53
CA TYR A 137 -7.60 -4.15 -7.86
C TYR A 137 -8.01 -3.08 -8.88
N LEU A 138 -7.14 -2.78 -9.84
CA LEU A 138 -7.43 -1.79 -10.89
C LEU A 138 -8.56 -2.26 -11.82
N HIS A 139 -8.57 -3.55 -12.19
CA HIS A 139 -9.64 -4.13 -13.02
C HIS A 139 -11.02 -4.02 -12.35
N ASN A 140 -11.09 -4.22 -11.03
CA ASN A 140 -12.34 -4.17 -10.27
C ASN A 140 -12.78 -2.74 -9.86
N GLY A 141 -12.25 -1.70 -10.50
CA GLY A 141 -12.63 -0.32 -10.23
C GLY A 141 -11.86 0.35 -9.09
N GLY A 142 -10.66 -0.15 -8.76
CA GLY A 142 -9.83 0.41 -7.70
C GLY A 142 -9.48 1.90 -7.87
N LEU A 143 -9.45 2.42 -9.11
CA LEU A 143 -9.26 3.85 -9.37
C LEU A 143 -10.47 4.69 -8.94
N ASP A 144 -11.68 4.14 -9.06
CA ASP A 144 -12.90 4.80 -8.61
C ASP A 144 -12.98 4.81 -7.07
N VAL A 145 -12.49 3.76 -6.40
CA VAL A 145 -12.29 3.77 -4.93
C VAL A 145 -11.28 4.84 -4.53
N PHE A 146 -10.17 4.97 -5.25
CA PHE A 146 -9.16 6.01 -5.02
C PHE A 146 -9.75 7.42 -5.15
N VAL A 147 -10.51 7.68 -6.22
CA VAL A 147 -11.17 8.98 -6.44
C VAL A 147 -12.18 9.29 -5.34
N ARG A 148 -13.03 8.33 -4.98
CA ARG A 148 -14.02 8.49 -3.90
C ARG A 148 -13.37 8.69 -2.55
N ALA A 149 -12.23 8.06 -2.28
CA ALA A 149 -11.48 8.26 -1.05
C ALA A 149 -10.92 9.69 -0.93
N ILE A 150 -10.39 10.24 -2.04
CA ILE A 150 -9.89 11.63 -2.07
C ILE A 150 -11.04 12.62 -1.88
N ASP A 151 -12.13 12.50 -2.65
CA ASP A 151 -13.31 13.37 -2.50
C ASP A 151 -13.89 13.29 -1.09
N GLY A 152 -14.06 12.08 -0.56
CA GLY A 152 -14.50 11.85 0.82
C GLY A 152 -13.59 12.51 1.86
N SER A 153 -12.27 12.47 1.66
CA SER A 153 -11.30 13.10 2.56
C SER A 153 -11.44 14.61 2.62
N TYR A 154 -11.68 15.27 1.48
CA TYR A 154 -11.86 16.71 1.41
C TYR A 154 -13.20 17.15 2.01
N ARG A 155 -14.24 16.32 1.89
CA ARG A 155 -15.54 16.58 2.52
C ARG A 155 -15.52 16.41 4.04
N LEU A 156 -14.73 15.46 4.55
CA LEU A 156 -14.60 15.21 5.98
C LEU A 156 -13.63 16.20 6.65
N CYS A 157 -12.50 16.44 6.01
CA CYS A 157 -11.48 17.36 6.48
C CYS A 157 -11.18 18.38 5.39
N ASP A 158 -11.92 19.49 5.45
CA ASP A 158 -11.70 20.64 4.59
C ASP A 158 -10.32 21.22 4.89
N PRO A 159 -9.44 21.39 3.87
CA PRO A 159 -8.20 22.14 4.03
C PRO A 159 -8.47 23.47 4.73
N LEU A 160 -7.55 23.85 5.62
CA LEU A 160 -7.57 25.09 6.41
C LEU A 160 -8.55 25.12 7.61
N GLN A 161 -9.47 24.16 7.77
CA GLN A 161 -10.43 24.15 8.90
C GLN A 161 -9.97 23.33 10.12
N GLY A 162 -8.75 22.76 10.07
CA GLY A 162 -8.25 21.87 11.13
C GLY A 162 -8.92 20.50 11.09
N CYS A 163 -8.13 19.44 11.23
CA CYS A 163 -8.62 18.05 11.18
C CYS A 163 -7.99 17.28 12.34
N ALA A 164 -8.82 16.67 13.19
CA ALA A 164 -8.34 15.83 14.27
C ALA A 164 -8.11 14.41 13.75
N LEU A 165 -6.86 13.95 13.80
CA LEU A 165 -6.51 12.57 13.50
C LEU A 165 -6.65 11.69 14.75
N GLU A 166 -7.34 10.56 14.57
CA GLU A 166 -7.43 9.53 15.60
C GLU A 166 -6.31 8.49 15.43
N TRP A 167 -5.25 8.61 16.24
CA TRP A 167 -4.07 7.73 16.16
C TRP A 167 -4.34 6.27 16.54
N THR A 168 -5.38 5.98 17.32
CA THR A 168 -5.77 4.59 17.67
C THR A 168 -6.20 3.81 16.45
N ALA A 169 -6.85 4.45 15.47
CA ALA A 169 -7.20 3.81 14.21
C ALA A 169 -5.92 3.39 13.44
N ALA A 170 -4.84 4.19 13.51
CA ALA A 170 -3.58 3.87 12.82
C ALA A 170 -2.94 2.58 13.34
N THR A 171 -2.99 2.35 14.66
CA THR A 171 -2.51 1.08 15.24
C THR A 171 -3.35 -0.11 14.79
N GLN A 172 -4.67 0.08 14.62
CA GLN A 172 -5.57 -0.98 14.16
C GLN A 172 -5.27 -1.42 12.71
N ILE A 173 -4.83 -0.50 11.82
CA ILE A 173 -4.41 -0.89 10.46
C ILE A 173 -3.21 -1.82 10.51
N ILE A 174 -2.20 -1.52 11.34
CA ILE A 174 -0.99 -2.35 11.44
C ILE A 174 -1.35 -3.76 11.90
N ASP A 175 -2.16 -3.86 12.96
CA ASP A 175 -2.64 -5.14 13.47
C ASP A 175 -3.47 -5.90 12.41
N ALA A 176 -4.37 -5.20 11.71
CA ALA A 176 -5.19 -5.78 10.66
C ALA A 176 -4.34 -6.33 9.51
N VAL A 177 -3.31 -5.58 9.07
CA VAL A 177 -2.39 -6.02 8.01
C VAL A 177 -1.65 -7.29 8.42
N ILE A 178 -1.09 -7.34 9.63
CA ILE A 178 -0.37 -8.52 10.13
C ILE A 178 -1.28 -9.73 10.24
N VAL A 179 -2.44 -9.58 10.89
CA VAL A 179 -3.41 -10.66 11.08
C VAL A 179 -3.89 -11.18 9.73
N LYS A 180 -4.25 -10.30 8.80
CA LYS A 180 -4.72 -10.70 7.46
C LYS A 180 -3.62 -11.35 6.64
N ALA A 181 -2.38 -10.85 6.69
CA ALA A 181 -1.25 -11.46 6.00
C ALA A 181 -1.01 -12.91 6.47
N VAL A 182 -1.06 -13.15 7.79
CA VAL A 182 -0.93 -14.49 8.36
C VAL A 182 -2.10 -15.39 7.96
N VAL A 183 -3.34 -14.89 8.02
CA VAL A 183 -4.53 -15.65 7.62
C VAL A 183 -4.45 -16.05 6.15
N VAL A 184 -4.09 -15.12 5.26
CA VAL A 184 -3.93 -15.36 3.82
C VAL A 184 -2.81 -16.38 3.55
N ALA A 185 -1.69 -16.27 4.25
CA ALA A 185 -0.56 -17.21 4.09
C ALA A 185 -0.80 -18.57 4.75
N SER A 186 -1.70 -18.67 5.74
CA SER A 186 -1.87 -19.83 6.60
C SER A 186 -2.11 -21.17 5.89
N PRO A 187 -2.92 -21.28 4.81
CA PRO A 187 -3.15 -22.57 4.16
C PRO A 187 -1.87 -23.09 3.50
N VAL A 188 -1.09 -22.19 2.92
CA VAL A 188 0.19 -22.51 2.26
C VAL A 188 1.23 -22.91 3.30
N ILE A 189 1.36 -22.12 4.38
CA ILE A 189 2.32 -22.40 5.45
C ILE A 189 2.01 -23.75 6.12
N ALA A 190 0.74 -24.05 6.41
CA ALA A 190 0.32 -25.33 6.99
C ALA A 190 0.70 -26.51 6.09
N LEU A 191 0.51 -26.38 4.78
CA LEU A 191 0.92 -27.40 3.82
C LEU A 191 2.44 -27.59 3.78
N LEU A 192 3.21 -26.49 3.78
CA LEU A 192 4.67 -26.55 3.81
C LEU A 192 5.20 -27.18 5.08
N PHE A 193 4.55 -26.94 6.22
CA PHE A 193 4.87 -27.60 7.48
C PHE A 193 4.64 -29.12 7.41
N LEU A 194 3.52 -29.57 6.82
CA LEU A 194 3.27 -30.99 6.58
C LEU A 194 4.31 -31.61 5.63
N CYS A 195 4.76 -30.87 4.61
CA CYS A 195 5.86 -31.29 3.75
C CYS A 195 7.17 -31.48 4.53
N GLU A 196 7.51 -30.56 5.45
CA GLU A 196 8.68 -30.70 6.32
C GLU A 196 8.60 -31.92 7.23
N MET A 197 7.45 -32.16 7.86
CA MET A 197 7.25 -33.34 8.70
C MET A 197 7.42 -34.63 7.89
N SER A 198 6.87 -34.65 6.68
CA SER A 198 6.96 -35.81 5.77
C SER A 198 8.39 -36.07 5.31
N LEU A 199 9.13 -35.02 4.95
CA LEU A 199 10.53 -35.12 4.53
C LEU A 199 11.48 -35.41 5.70
N GLY A 200 11.20 -34.90 6.89
CA GLY A 200 11.93 -35.23 8.11
C GLY A 200 11.80 -36.71 8.47
N LEU A 201 10.59 -37.27 8.33
CA LEU A 201 10.37 -38.70 8.47
C LEU A 201 11.12 -39.49 7.39
N LEU A 202 11.07 -39.04 6.13
CA LEU A 202 11.79 -39.68 5.03
C LEU A 202 13.32 -39.68 5.25
N GLY A 203 13.88 -38.57 5.73
CA GLY A 203 15.31 -38.45 6.05
C GLY A 203 15.78 -39.43 7.12
N ARG A 204 14.89 -39.87 8.01
CA ARG A 204 15.18 -40.96 8.97
C ARG A 204 15.29 -42.33 8.29
N PHE A 205 14.52 -42.57 7.23
CA PHE A 205 14.53 -43.83 6.48
C PHE A 205 15.63 -43.87 5.41
N THR A 206 16.00 -42.73 4.83
CA THR A 206 17.03 -42.61 3.80
C THR A 206 18.14 -41.62 4.21
N PRO A 207 19.03 -42.00 5.16
CA PRO A 207 20.08 -41.10 5.68
C PRO A 207 21.14 -40.70 4.65
N GLN A 208 21.16 -41.33 3.47
CA GLN A 208 22.04 -40.96 2.36
C GLN A 208 21.56 -39.71 1.60
N MET A 209 20.30 -39.31 1.76
CA MET A 209 19.77 -38.10 1.14
C MET A 209 20.08 -36.86 1.99
N ASN A 210 20.45 -35.75 1.35
CA ASN A 210 20.47 -34.44 2.01
C ASN A 210 19.03 -33.91 2.13
N PRO A 211 18.38 -33.99 3.31
CA PRO A 211 16.96 -33.68 3.44
C PRO A 211 16.69 -32.18 3.28
N PHE A 212 17.67 -31.34 3.61
CA PHE A 212 17.56 -29.89 3.50
C PHE A 212 17.42 -29.44 2.04
N SER A 213 18.31 -29.92 1.17
CA SER A 213 18.27 -29.59 -0.27
C SER A 213 16.97 -30.07 -0.92
N VAL A 214 16.55 -31.31 -0.63
CA VAL A 214 15.31 -31.88 -1.16
C VAL A 214 14.08 -31.09 -0.67
N SER A 215 14.09 -30.62 0.57
CA SER A 215 12.97 -29.84 1.11
C SER A 215 12.74 -28.53 0.38
N MET A 216 13.81 -27.80 0.02
CA MET A 216 13.69 -26.55 -0.74
C MET A 216 13.08 -26.79 -2.13
N THR A 217 13.51 -27.83 -2.83
CA THR A 217 12.98 -28.18 -4.16
C THR A 217 11.52 -28.60 -4.09
N VAL A 218 11.16 -29.50 -3.18
CA VAL A 218 9.79 -30.01 -3.03
C VAL A 218 8.83 -28.91 -2.60
N LYS A 219 9.20 -28.12 -1.59
CA LYS A 219 8.38 -26.98 -1.13
C LYS A 219 8.13 -25.97 -2.24
N SER A 220 9.15 -25.66 -3.05
CA SER A 220 8.98 -24.73 -4.17
C SER A 220 7.94 -25.22 -5.17
N VAL A 221 7.98 -26.49 -5.56
CA VAL A 221 6.98 -27.11 -6.45
C VAL A 221 5.57 -27.05 -5.84
N VAL A 222 5.45 -27.35 -4.54
CA VAL A 222 4.18 -27.30 -3.81
C VAL A 222 3.59 -25.89 -3.80
N VAL A 223 4.39 -24.86 -3.49
CA VAL A 223 3.92 -23.46 -3.51
C VAL A 223 3.43 -23.06 -4.90
N PHE A 224 4.19 -23.35 -5.96
CA PHE A 224 3.77 -23.00 -7.32
C PHE A 224 2.50 -23.74 -7.74
N GLY A 225 2.38 -25.03 -7.41
CA GLY A 225 1.15 -25.79 -7.67
C GLY A 225 -0.06 -25.22 -6.93
N MET A 226 0.12 -24.83 -5.66
CA MET A 226 -0.94 -24.25 -4.85
C MET A 226 -1.36 -22.87 -5.35
N LEU A 227 -0.39 -22.06 -5.79
CA LEU A 227 -0.64 -20.74 -6.36
C LEU A 227 -1.51 -20.84 -7.62
N LEU A 228 -1.27 -21.81 -8.50
CA LEU A 228 -2.11 -22.05 -9.68
C LEU A 228 -3.57 -22.37 -9.33
N ILE A 229 -3.80 -23.10 -8.24
CA ILE A 229 -5.15 -23.48 -7.79
C ILE A 229 -5.85 -22.31 -7.10
N TYR A 230 -5.14 -21.56 -6.25
CA TYR A 230 -5.71 -20.51 -5.43
C TYR A 230 -5.90 -19.17 -6.15
N MET A 231 -5.06 -18.84 -7.16
CA MET A 231 -5.06 -17.54 -7.84
C MET A 231 -6.40 -17.18 -8.50
N SER A 232 -7.18 -18.16 -8.98
CA SER A 232 -8.41 -17.89 -9.73
C SER A 232 -9.62 -17.53 -8.85
N PRO A 233 -10.04 -18.35 -7.87
CA PRO A 233 -11.29 -18.09 -7.14
C PRO A 233 -11.11 -17.31 -5.83
N LEU A 234 -9.97 -17.41 -5.13
CA LEU A 234 -9.87 -16.92 -3.75
C LEU A 234 -9.28 -15.50 -3.66
N PHE A 235 -8.25 -15.21 -4.44
CA PHE A 235 -7.57 -13.91 -4.37
C PHE A 235 -8.46 -12.77 -4.86
N SER A 236 -9.24 -12.96 -5.92
CA SER A 236 -10.13 -11.92 -6.45
C SER A 236 -11.19 -11.48 -5.43
N GLY A 237 -11.83 -12.43 -4.73
CA GLY A 237 -12.82 -12.15 -3.69
C GLY A 237 -12.22 -11.44 -2.47
N GLU A 238 -11.09 -11.93 -1.97
CA GLU A 238 -10.44 -11.35 -0.78
C GLU A 238 -9.88 -9.95 -1.05
N ILE A 239 -9.31 -9.70 -2.25
CA ILE A 239 -8.82 -8.36 -2.65
C ILE A 239 -9.97 -7.33 -2.65
N ILE A 240 -11.15 -7.71 -3.14
CA ILE A 240 -12.33 -6.83 -3.15
C ILE A 240 -12.83 -6.60 -1.72
N ALA A 241 -12.87 -7.65 -0.88
CA ALA A 241 -13.29 -7.55 0.51
C ALA A 241 -12.36 -6.67 1.37
N LEU A 242 -11.07 -6.57 1.00
CA LEU A 242 -10.07 -5.71 1.62
C LEU A 242 -10.06 -4.29 1.02
N SER A 243 -10.87 -3.97 0.02
CA SER A 243 -10.90 -2.61 -0.51
C SER A 243 -11.43 -1.63 0.54
N PRO A 244 -10.75 -0.49 0.77
CA PRO A 244 -11.15 0.43 1.82
C PRO A 244 -12.49 1.07 1.50
N THR A 245 -13.32 1.19 2.52
CA THR A 245 -14.64 1.82 2.43
C THR A 245 -14.59 3.27 2.95
N LEU A 246 -15.62 4.06 2.62
CA LEU A 246 -15.75 5.42 3.13
C LEU A 246 -15.88 5.46 4.66
N ASP A 247 -16.40 4.40 5.28
CA ASP A 247 -16.53 4.31 6.73
C ASP A 247 -15.17 4.11 7.42
N ASP A 248 -14.24 3.41 6.77
CA ASP A 248 -12.86 3.29 7.25
C ASP A 248 -12.17 4.67 7.26
N ILE A 249 -12.41 5.49 6.23
CA ILE A 249 -11.87 6.87 6.18
C ILE A 249 -12.45 7.73 7.32
N ARG A 250 -13.75 7.58 7.62
CA ARG A 250 -14.41 8.30 8.73
C ARG A 250 -13.90 7.89 10.10
N ALA A 251 -13.49 6.64 10.28
CA ALA A 251 -12.90 6.18 11.54
C ALA A 251 -11.58 6.91 11.86
N PHE A 252 -10.84 7.32 10.82
CA PHE A 252 -9.58 8.05 10.96
C PHE A 252 -9.74 9.57 11.01
N LEU A 253 -10.65 10.10 10.21
CA LEU A 253 -10.89 11.53 10.05
C LEU A 253 -12.17 11.91 10.81
N LYS A 254 -12.01 12.38 12.05
CA LYS A 254 -13.11 12.96 12.81
C LYS A 254 -13.26 14.43 12.44
N THR A 255 -14.50 14.84 12.15
CA THR A 255 -14.87 16.25 12.06
C THR A 255 -14.65 16.89 13.44
N GLY A 256 -13.80 17.92 13.48
CA GLY A 256 -13.57 18.74 14.68
C GLY A 256 -14.80 19.55 15.08
#